data_AF-A0A354UPU7-F1
#
_entry.id   AF-A0A354UPU7-F1
#
_cell.length_a   1.000
_cell.length_b   1.000
_cell.length_c   1.000
_cell.angle_alpha   90.00
_cell.angle_beta   90.00
_cell.angle_gamma   90.00
#
_symmetry.space_group_name_H-M   'P 1'
#
loop_
_entity.id
_entity.type
_entity.pdbx_description
1 polymer ?
#
loop_
_entity_poly.entity_id
_entity_poly.type
_entity_poly.pdbx_seq_one_letter_code
_entity_poly.pdbx_strand_id
1 'polypeptide(L)'
;MTVKEANKFIAEYASYTGKDLNELVKTHPQLSMLLSDGVALVNRVERILQEEIKSRSPLTVLEKMSVMQAAAFRNAMTEQITYIIAGGDFSLLTGYNDVDNTSLSVKEIRAKQFSPLAIKILSNAGLLYSGLDYASPVPLGWWGK
;
A
#
# COMPACT_ATOMS: atom_id res chain seq x y z
N MET A 1 -10.28 -6.19 -1.42
CA MET A 1 -11.60 -5.62 -1.05
C MET A 1 -12.67 -5.95 -2.08
N THR A 2 -13.94 -5.74 -1.74
CA THR A 2 -15.08 -5.82 -2.68
C THR A 2 -15.17 -4.58 -3.58
N VAL A 3 -15.88 -4.68 -4.71
CA VAL A 3 -16.11 -3.54 -5.64
C VAL A 3 -16.78 -2.36 -4.93
N LYS A 4 -17.71 -2.64 -4.00
CA LYS A 4 -18.39 -1.59 -3.21
C LYS A 4 -17.41 -0.84 -2.30
N GLU A 5 -16.51 -1.55 -1.65
CA GLU A 5 -15.48 -0.95 -0.77
C GLU A 5 -14.45 -0.16 -1.58
N ALA A 6 -14.08 -0.64 -2.76
CA ALA A 6 -13.19 0.06 -3.68
C ALA A 6 -13.80 1.37 -4.17
N ASN A 7 -15.07 1.34 -4.60
CA ASN A 7 -15.77 2.56 -5.00
C ASN A 7 -15.91 3.57 -3.86
N LYS A 8 -16.17 3.09 -2.63
CA LYS A 8 -16.16 3.95 -1.45
C LYS A 8 -14.78 4.60 -1.25
N PHE A 9 -13.71 3.82 -1.34
CA PHE A 9 -12.34 4.34 -1.25
C PHE A 9 -12.03 5.38 -2.34
N ILE A 10 -12.46 5.14 -3.59
CA ILE A 10 -12.25 6.09 -4.70
C ILE A 10 -12.93 7.43 -4.41
N ALA A 11 -14.17 7.42 -3.91
CA ALA A 11 -14.88 8.63 -3.53
C ALA A 11 -14.17 9.37 -2.37
N GLU A 12 -13.73 8.63 -1.35
CA GLU A 12 -12.93 9.17 -0.24
C GLU A 12 -11.63 9.80 -0.77
N TYR A 13 -10.87 9.10 -1.61
CA TYR A 13 -9.63 9.58 -2.22
C TYR A 13 -9.84 10.87 -3.02
N ALA A 14 -10.90 10.95 -3.82
CA ALA A 14 -11.24 12.15 -4.57
C ALA A 14 -11.52 13.33 -3.63
N SER A 15 -12.23 13.09 -2.51
CA SER A 15 -12.49 14.14 -1.53
C SER A 15 -11.22 14.65 -0.82
N TYR A 16 -10.23 13.77 -0.59
CA TYR A 16 -8.98 14.12 0.08
C TYR A 16 -7.96 14.79 -0.86
N THR A 17 -7.90 14.37 -2.12
CA THR A 17 -6.82 14.74 -3.04
C THR A 17 -7.28 15.67 -4.16
N GLY A 18 -8.59 15.83 -4.35
CA GLY A 18 -9.18 16.55 -5.48
C GLY A 18 -9.06 15.81 -6.83
N LYS A 19 -8.63 14.54 -6.84
CA LYS A 19 -8.41 13.77 -8.07
C LYS A 19 -9.32 12.56 -8.16
N ASP A 20 -10.06 12.43 -9.26
CA ASP A 20 -10.85 11.22 -9.55
C ASP A 20 -9.93 10.13 -10.14
N LEU A 21 -9.81 9.00 -9.43
CA LEU A 21 -9.00 7.87 -9.87
C LEU A 21 -9.55 7.22 -11.16
N ASN A 22 -10.86 7.21 -11.37
CA ASN A 22 -11.44 6.67 -12.60
C ASN A 22 -11.08 7.54 -13.81
N GLU A 23 -11.11 8.85 -13.66
CA GLU A 23 -10.70 9.79 -14.69
C GLU A 23 -9.19 9.68 -14.96
N LEU A 24 -8.37 9.61 -13.92
CA LEU A 24 -6.93 9.42 -14.02
C LEU A 24 -6.55 8.14 -14.77
N VAL A 25 -7.16 7.01 -14.42
CA VAL A 25 -6.88 5.73 -15.11
C VAL A 25 -7.24 5.83 -16.58
N LYS A 26 -8.37 6.48 -16.93
CA LYS A 26 -8.79 6.63 -18.34
C LYS A 26 -7.89 7.56 -19.14
N THR A 27 -7.45 8.66 -18.53
CA THR A 27 -6.71 9.72 -19.22
C THR A 27 -5.21 9.45 -19.31
N HIS A 28 -4.65 8.65 -18.39
CA HIS A 28 -3.23 8.33 -18.39
C HIS A 28 -2.92 7.15 -19.34
N PRO A 29 -2.11 7.33 -20.41
CA PRO A 29 -1.93 6.33 -21.47
C PRO A 29 -1.50 4.94 -20.98
N GLN A 30 -0.55 4.87 -20.04
CA GLN A 30 -0.11 3.59 -19.49
C GLN A 30 -1.14 2.97 -18.54
N LEU A 31 -1.90 3.78 -17.80
CA LEU A 31 -2.90 3.22 -16.87
C LEU A 31 -4.10 2.67 -17.62
N SER A 32 -4.58 3.37 -18.65
CA SER A 32 -5.73 2.96 -19.44
C SER A 32 -5.48 1.69 -20.25
N MET A 33 -4.22 1.43 -20.63
CA MET A 33 -3.83 0.17 -21.26
C MET A 33 -3.76 -1.00 -20.28
N LEU A 34 -3.41 -0.73 -19.02
CA LEU A 34 -3.11 -1.77 -18.02
C LEU A 34 -4.30 -2.09 -17.10
N LEU A 35 -5.17 -1.12 -16.88
CA LEU A 35 -6.22 -1.17 -15.89
C LEU A 35 -7.54 -0.71 -16.51
N SER A 36 -8.60 -1.45 -16.22
CA SER A 36 -9.94 -1.15 -16.72
C SER A 36 -10.53 0.11 -16.10
N ASP A 37 -10.24 0.38 -14.83
CA ASP A 37 -10.81 1.48 -14.05
C ASP A 37 -10.01 1.76 -12.76
N GLY A 38 -10.47 2.73 -11.96
CA GLY A 38 -9.90 3.04 -10.65
C GLY A 38 -10.04 1.90 -9.64
N VAL A 39 -11.05 1.03 -9.78
CA VAL A 39 -11.24 -0.13 -8.89
C VAL A 39 -10.10 -1.13 -9.08
N ALA A 40 -9.71 -1.40 -10.34
CA ALA A 40 -8.56 -2.24 -10.65
C ALA A 40 -7.26 -1.68 -10.06
N LEU A 41 -7.05 -0.35 -10.13
CA LEU A 41 -5.90 0.32 -9.52
C LEU A 41 -5.87 0.14 -7.99
N VAL A 42 -6.99 0.43 -7.33
CA VAL A 42 -7.11 0.33 -5.87
C VAL A 42 -6.85 -1.11 -5.39
N ASN A 43 -7.48 -2.10 -6.03
CA ASN A 43 -7.28 -3.51 -5.70
C ASN A 43 -5.83 -3.95 -5.94
N ARG A 44 -5.18 -3.45 -7.00
CA ARG A 44 -3.77 -3.75 -7.29
C ARG A 44 -2.86 -3.20 -6.20
N VAL A 45 -3.06 -1.96 -5.77
CA VAL A 45 -2.27 -1.32 -4.71
C VAL A 45 -2.52 -1.98 -3.36
N GLU A 46 -3.78 -2.28 -3.03
CA GLU A 46 -4.13 -3.04 -1.82
C GLU A 46 -3.34 -4.34 -1.74
N ARG A 47 -3.37 -5.15 -2.81
CA ARG A 47 -2.62 -6.41 -2.87
C ARG A 47 -1.12 -6.20 -2.69
N ILE A 48 -0.52 -5.20 -3.34
CA ILE A 48 0.92 -4.91 -3.24
C ILE A 48 1.30 -4.60 -1.79
N LEU A 49 0.51 -3.79 -1.08
CA LEU A 49 0.78 -3.46 0.32
C LEU A 49 0.55 -4.66 1.25
N GLN A 50 -0.45 -5.51 0.98
CA GLN A 50 -0.68 -6.74 1.74
C GLN A 50 0.50 -7.72 1.59
N GLU A 51 1.00 -7.92 0.37
CA GLU A 51 2.17 -8.75 0.12
C GLU A 51 3.42 -8.21 0.82
N GLU A 52 3.59 -6.88 0.87
CA GLU A 52 4.72 -6.27 1.58
C GLU A 52 4.63 -6.48 3.09
N ILE A 53 3.43 -6.32 3.66
CA ILE A 53 3.17 -6.64 5.07
C ILE A 53 3.49 -8.11 5.33
N LYS A 54 2.99 -9.02 4.50
CA LYS A 54 3.24 -10.47 4.66
C LYS A 54 4.71 -10.84 4.47
N SER A 55 5.42 -10.17 3.58
CA SER A 55 6.85 -10.43 3.36
C SER A 55 7.71 -10.00 4.56
N ARG A 56 7.36 -8.91 5.25
CA ARG A 56 8.13 -8.41 6.40
C ARG A 56 7.64 -8.93 7.74
N SER A 57 6.35 -9.24 7.81
CA SER A 57 5.62 -9.53 9.01
C SER A 57 4.69 -10.74 8.78
N PRO A 58 5.23 -11.95 8.54
CA PRO A 58 4.45 -13.09 8.04
C PRO A 58 3.32 -13.53 8.97
N LEU A 59 3.48 -13.26 10.27
CA LEU A 59 2.53 -13.62 11.33
C LEU A 59 1.35 -12.65 11.42
N THR A 60 1.40 -11.49 10.75
CA THR A 60 0.28 -10.52 10.74
C THR A 60 -0.95 -11.16 10.11
N VAL A 61 -2.07 -11.21 10.84
CA VAL A 61 -3.37 -11.65 10.31
C VAL A 61 -4.14 -10.43 9.85
N LEU A 62 -4.19 -10.21 8.53
CA LEU A 62 -4.75 -8.99 7.92
C LEU A 62 -6.24 -8.82 8.23
N GLU A 63 -6.95 -9.93 8.36
CA GLU A 63 -8.38 -9.97 8.69
C GLU A 63 -8.66 -9.58 10.15
N LYS A 64 -7.62 -9.55 11.00
CA LYS A 64 -7.70 -9.23 12.43
C LYS A 64 -7.00 -7.90 12.77
N MET A 65 -6.79 -7.03 11.79
CA MET A 65 -6.26 -5.70 12.04
C MET A 65 -7.14 -4.94 13.03
N SER A 66 -6.51 -4.28 14.01
CA SER A 66 -7.22 -3.34 14.88
C SER A 66 -7.79 -2.16 14.07
N VAL A 67 -8.71 -1.41 14.66
CA VAL A 67 -9.27 -0.19 14.02
C VAL A 67 -8.16 0.78 13.61
N MET A 68 -7.15 0.95 14.47
CA MET A 68 -5.99 1.81 14.18
C MET A 68 -5.14 1.27 13.03
N GLN A 69 -4.91 -0.04 12.99
CA GLN A 69 -4.16 -0.68 11.90
C GLN A 69 -4.90 -0.61 10.57
N ALA A 70 -6.21 -0.84 10.56
CA ALA A 70 -7.03 -0.71 9.37
C ALA A 70 -7.05 0.73 8.84
N ALA A 71 -7.12 1.72 9.73
CA ALA A 71 -7.02 3.14 9.37
C ALA A 71 -5.63 3.49 8.81
N ALA A 72 -4.56 3.00 9.44
CA ALA A 72 -3.20 3.20 8.95
C ALA A 72 -2.98 2.53 7.59
N PHE A 73 -3.50 1.32 7.39
CA PHE A 73 -3.46 0.64 6.10
C PHE A 73 -4.18 1.45 5.02
N ARG A 74 -5.37 2.00 5.32
CA ARG A 74 -6.09 2.92 4.42
C ARG A 74 -5.27 4.16 4.07
N ASN A 75 -4.63 4.79 5.04
CA ASN A 75 -3.78 5.96 4.81
C ASN A 75 -2.56 5.61 3.95
N ALA A 76 -1.96 4.44 4.19
CA ALA A 76 -0.86 3.94 3.37
C ALA A 76 -1.30 3.66 1.93
N MET A 77 -2.51 3.15 1.69
CA MET A 77 -3.05 3.01 0.33
C MET A 77 -3.20 4.36 -0.37
N THR A 78 -3.79 5.36 0.30
CA THR A 78 -3.92 6.72 -0.27
C THR A 78 -2.56 7.27 -0.67
N GLU A 79 -1.61 7.24 0.25
CA GLU A 79 -0.24 7.72 0.00
C GLU A 79 0.45 6.95 -1.13
N GLN A 80 0.30 5.62 -1.15
CA GLN A 80 0.91 4.77 -2.17
C GLN A 80 0.33 5.06 -3.56
N ILE A 81 -0.98 5.26 -3.68
CA ILE A 81 -1.64 5.63 -4.94
C ILE A 81 -1.18 7.01 -5.39
N THR A 82 -1.16 7.99 -4.48
CA THR A 82 -0.68 9.34 -4.79
C THR A 82 0.78 9.33 -5.27
N TYR A 83 1.63 8.54 -4.62
CA TYR A 83 3.03 8.38 -5.00
C TYR A 83 3.20 7.74 -6.38
N ILE A 84 2.46 6.67 -6.68
CA ILE A 84 2.47 6.03 -8.01
C ILE A 84 2.07 7.04 -9.10
N ILE A 85 1.00 7.80 -8.85
CA ILE A 85 0.51 8.81 -9.81
C ILE A 85 1.53 9.95 -9.97
N ALA A 86 2.12 10.43 -8.88
CA ALA A 86 3.08 11.54 -8.91
C ALA A 86 4.42 11.13 -9.53
N GLY A 87 4.83 9.87 -9.34
CA GLY A 87 6.06 9.34 -9.92
C GLY A 87 5.98 9.15 -11.43
N GLY A 88 4.79 8.98 -12.00
CA GLY A 88 4.59 8.79 -13.44
C GLY A 88 5.21 7.51 -14.02
N ASP A 89 5.89 6.71 -13.18
CA ASP A 89 6.60 5.50 -13.55
C ASP A 89 5.70 4.28 -13.26
N PHE A 90 4.87 3.90 -14.23
CA PHE A 90 3.96 2.75 -14.11
C PHE A 90 4.60 1.42 -14.52
N SER A 91 5.90 1.42 -14.86
CA SER A 91 6.69 0.20 -15.09
C SER A 91 6.64 -0.76 -13.91
N LEU A 92 6.33 -0.25 -12.71
CA LEU A 92 6.18 -0.99 -11.47
C LEU A 92 4.88 -1.78 -11.38
N LEU A 93 3.85 -1.36 -12.13
CA LEU A 93 2.59 -2.11 -12.24
C LEU A 93 2.74 -3.32 -13.17
N THR A 94 3.60 -3.21 -14.19
CA THR A 94 3.88 -4.22 -15.22
C THR A 94 5.08 -5.11 -14.91
N GLY A 95 6.05 -4.63 -14.12
CA GLY A 95 7.35 -5.27 -13.93
C GLY A 95 8.32 -5.07 -15.11
N TYR A 96 8.01 -4.16 -16.03
CA TYR A 96 8.72 -3.98 -17.30
C TYR A 96 9.01 -2.50 -17.55
N ASN A 97 10.26 -2.19 -17.88
CA ASN A 97 10.70 -0.83 -18.22
C ASN A 97 10.61 -0.61 -19.74
N ASP A 98 9.66 0.22 -20.16
CA ASP A 98 9.42 0.55 -21.57
C ASP A 98 10.54 1.40 -22.20
N VAL A 99 11.36 2.08 -21.40
CA VAL A 99 12.46 2.94 -21.91
C VAL A 99 13.62 2.08 -22.41
N ASP A 100 13.95 1.03 -21.66
CA ASP A 100 15.13 0.20 -21.92
C ASP A 100 14.77 -1.20 -22.46
N ASN A 101 13.47 -1.51 -22.60
CA ASN A 101 12.95 -2.84 -22.96
C ASN A 101 13.48 -3.97 -22.06
N THR A 102 13.70 -3.67 -20.78
CA THR A 102 14.21 -4.64 -19.81
C THR A 102 13.17 -4.91 -18.72
N SER A 103 13.09 -6.17 -18.30
CA SER A 103 12.40 -6.51 -17.04
C SER A 103 13.12 -5.83 -15.87
N LEU A 104 12.35 -5.19 -15.00
CA LEU A 104 12.92 -4.59 -13.80
C LEU A 104 13.39 -5.69 -12.84
N SER A 105 14.56 -5.54 -12.23
CA SER A 105 14.98 -6.48 -11.20
C SER A 105 14.05 -6.37 -9.98
N VAL A 106 13.85 -7.47 -9.24
CA VAL A 106 13.02 -7.48 -8.02
C VAL A 106 13.45 -6.40 -7.03
N LYS A 107 14.76 -6.11 -6.96
CA LYS A 107 15.32 -5.09 -6.09
C LYS A 107 14.95 -3.67 -6.55
N GLU A 108 15.01 -3.40 -7.84
CA GLU A 108 14.60 -2.11 -8.43
C GLU A 108 13.09 -1.89 -8.34
N ILE A 109 12.31 -2.95 -8.60
CA ILE A 109 10.87 -2.94 -8.37
C ILE A 109 10.61 -2.54 -6.93
N ARG A 110 11.15 -3.25 -5.94
CA ARG A 110 10.92 -2.91 -4.52
C ARG A 110 11.38 -1.51 -4.12
N ALA A 111 12.53 -1.05 -4.64
CA ALA A 111 13.07 0.27 -4.31
C ALA A 111 12.21 1.42 -4.85
N LYS A 112 11.57 1.23 -6.01
CA LYS A 112 10.71 2.23 -6.64
C LYS A 112 9.23 2.06 -6.31
N GLN A 113 8.82 0.85 -5.92
CA GLN A 113 7.40 0.46 -5.80
C GLN A 113 6.71 1.06 -4.59
N PHE A 114 7.42 1.39 -3.51
CA PHE A 114 6.79 1.85 -2.27
C PHE A 114 7.09 3.31 -1.94
N SER A 115 6.04 4.07 -1.61
CA SER A 115 6.22 5.38 -1.01
C SER A 115 6.96 5.23 0.33
N PRO A 116 8.05 5.99 0.58
CA PRO A 116 8.69 6.03 1.89
C PRO A 116 7.72 6.40 3.01
N LEU A 117 6.73 7.26 2.71
CA LEU A 117 5.71 7.67 3.67
C LEU A 117 4.69 6.56 3.92
N ALA A 118 4.26 5.82 2.89
CA ALA A 118 3.39 4.65 3.07
C ALA A 118 4.06 3.59 3.98
N ILE A 119 5.34 3.31 3.75
CA ILE A 119 6.12 2.39 4.60
C ILE A 119 6.21 2.90 6.04
N LYS A 120 6.41 4.21 6.25
CA LYS A 120 6.44 4.80 7.59
C LYS A 120 5.09 4.68 8.30
N ILE A 121 3.98 4.92 7.60
CA ILE A 121 2.62 4.78 8.15
C ILE A 121 2.39 3.33 8.62
N LEU A 122 2.71 2.35 7.78
CA LEU A 122 2.55 0.93 8.12
C LEU A 122 3.48 0.50 9.27
N SER A 123 4.72 1.00 9.28
CA SER A 123 5.68 0.73 10.37
C SER A 123 5.17 1.26 11.71
N ASN A 124 4.69 2.50 11.75
CA ASN A 124 4.16 3.14 12.95
C ASN A 124 2.92 2.44 13.49
N ALA A 125 2.16 1.76 12.63
CA ALA A 125 1.00 0.96 13.01
C ALA A 125 1.35 -0.48 13.46
N GLY A 126 2.65 -0.81 13.54
CA GLY A 126 3.13 -2.16 13.88
C GLY A 126 2.90 -3.20 12.78
N LEU A 127 2.51 -2.79 11.57
CA LEU A 127 2.16 -3.72 10.48
C LEU A 127 3.37 -4.29 9.75
N LEU A 128 4.53 -3.62 9.80
CA LEU A 128 5.77 -4.11 9.15
C LEU A 128 6.75 -4.77 10.12
N TYR A 129 6.45 -4.77 11.41
CA TYR A 129 7.29 -5.35 12.45
C TYR A 129 6.42 -6.10 13.48
N SER A 130 5.83 -7.24 13.09
CA SER A 130 5.24 -8.16 14.08
C SER A 130 6.37 -8.78 14.89
N GLY A 131 6.68 -8.18 16.05
CA GLY A 131 7.72 -8.64 16.94
C GLY A 131 8.02 -7.69 18.11
N LEU A 132 7.69 -6.41 17.99
CA LEU A 132 7.88 -5.45 19.10
C LEU A 132 6.72 -5.42 20.10
N ASP A 133 5.49 -5.75 19.69
CA ASP A 133 4.35 -5.94 20.62
C ASP A 133 4.38 -7.31 21.34
N TYR A 134 5.28 -8.21 20.95
CA TYR A 134 5.65 -9.40 21.73
C TYR A 134 6.86 -9.14 22.64
N ALA A 135 7.27 -7.88 22.84
CA ALA A 135 7.97 -7.54 24.07
C ALA A 135 6.98 -7.84 25.21
N SER A 136 7.22 -8.97 25.89
CA SER A 136 6.43 -9.45 27.03
C SER A 136 5.90 -8.28 27.86
N PRO A 137 4.67 -8.33 28.40
CA PRO A 137 4.36 -7.47 29.53
C PRO A 137 5.41 -7.81 30.58
N VAL A 138 6.39 -6.93 30.76
CA VAL A 138 7.31 -7.03 31.89
C VAL A 138 6.38 -7.03 33.09
N PRO A 139 6.32 -8.11 33.89
CA PRO A 139 5.45 -8.10 35.04
C PRO A 139 5.84 -6.89 35.87
N LEU A 140 4.90 -5.96 36.05
CA LEU A 140 5.01 -4.85 36.99
C LEU A 140 5.03 -5.47 38.39
N GLY A 141 6.21 -5.93 38.77
CA GLY A 141 6.38 -6.78 39.94
C GLY A 141 7.72 -7.47 39.80
N TRP A 142 8.76 -6.78 40.27
CA TRP A 142 9.95 -7.31 40.95
C TRP A 142 10.92 -6.14 41.17
N TRP A 143 10.47 -5.13 41.91
CA TRP A 143 11.38 -4.32 42.72
C TRP A 143 11.61 -5.11 44.00
N GLY A 144 12.57 -6.02 43.95
CA GLY A 144 12.92 -6.92 45.04
C GLY A 144 14.29 -6.59 45.61
N LYS A 145 14.26 -5.92 46.78
CA LYS A 145 15.29 -5.76 47.82
C LYS A 145 16.46 -4.81 47.56
#